data_AF-A0A921DZ24-F1
#
_entry.id   AF-A0A921DZ24-F1
#
_cell.length_a   1.000
_cell.length_b   1.000
_cell.length_c   1.000
_cell.angle_alpha   90.00
_cell.angle_beta   90.00
_cell.angle_gamma   90.00
#
_symmetry.space_group_name_H-M   'P 1'
#
loop_
_entity.id
_entity.type
_entity.pdbx_description
1 polymer ?
#
loop_
_entity_poly.entity_id
_entity_poly.type
_entity_poly.pdbx_seq_one_letter_code
_entity_poly.pdbx_strand_id
1 'polypeptide(L)'
;MSRLPRSLVLWLALSGAALAAGGDHADPAKDAALRAIATRDAPKEVSAQDFVAKEPPKTGYCANIADAAADARFAWQKEQLAAMEKQVEERIRLLEEKRAEYEAWLKRRNEFLAKADESVVAVYAKMRPDAAALQITNMPDEAAAALLTKLNARTASAILSEMEAARAANLARAMTESGRKDATAPAQAQKKNQRS
;
A
#
# COMPACT_ATOMS: atom_id res chain seq x y z
N MET A 1 -54.44 16.67 -9.62
CA MET A 1 -53.08 16.72 -10.20
C MET A 1 -52.10 16.82 -9.03
N SER A 2 -51.85 15.81 -8.18
CA SER A 2 -51.56 14.38 -8.33
C SER A 2 -50.23 14.12 -9.05
N ARG A 3 -49.13 13.95 -8.29
CA ARG A 3 -48.17 12.82 -8.35
C ARG A 3 -46.94 13.04 -7.43
N LEU A 4 -46.84 12.22 -6.38
CA LEU A 4 -45.59 11.75 -5.78
C LEU A 4 -45.05 10.56 -6.59
N PRO A 5 -43.74 10.24 -6.48
CA PRO A 5 -43.34 8.93 -5.93
C PRO A 5 -42.11 9.09 -4.98
N ARG A 6 -41.97 8.47 -3.79
CA ARG A 6 -42.03 7.05 -3.38
C ARG A 6 -41.13 6.13 -4.22
N SER A 7 -39.83 6.09 -3.88
CA SER A 7 -38.94 4.98 -4.23
C SER A 7 -38.40 4.32 -2.96
N LEU A 8 -38.93 3.13 -2.75
CA LEU A 8 -38.66 2.14 -1.73
C LEU A 8 -37.58 1.21 -2.30
N VAL A 9 -36.41 1.10 -1.67
CA VAL A 9 -35.49 -0.02 -1.93
C VAL A 9 -35.03 -0.58 -0.58
N LEU A 10 -35.75 -1.64 -0.24
CA LEU A 10 -35.52 -2.63 0.79
C LEU A 10 -34.29 -3.46 0.38
N TRP A 11 -33.18 -3.41 1.13
CA TRP A 11 -32.15 -4.46 1.06
C TRP A 11 -32.33 -5.38 2.25
N LEU A 12 -32.81 -6.58 1.91
CA LEU A 12 -33.12 -7.69 2.78
C LEU A 12 -31.84 -8.25 3.42
N ALA A 13 -32.01 -8.71 4.66
CA ALA A 13 -31.06 -9.47 5.45
C ALA A 13 -30.60 -10.76 4.74
N LEU A 14 -29.31 -11.07 4.86
CA LEU A 14 -28.78 -12.42 4.69
C LEU A 14 -28.20 -12.89 6.02
N SER A 15 -29.03 -13.65 6.74
CA SER A 15 -28.68 -14.43 7.91
C SER A 15 -27.68 -15.53 7.52
N GLY A 16 -26.45 -15.43 8.00
CA GLY A 16 -25.48 -16.52 7.96
C GLY A 16 -25.74 -17.48 9.12
N ALA A 17 -26.10 -18.72 8.79
CA ALA A 17 -26.33 -19.81 9.72
C ALA A 17 -25.06 -20.12 10.54
N ALA A 18 -25.21 -20.14 11.86
CA ALA A 18 -24.25 -20.77 12.76
C ALA A 18 -24.42 -22.28 12.64
N LEU A 19 -23.41 -22.97 12.10
CA LEU A 19 -23.32 -24.44 12.14
C LEU A 19 -22.39 -24.86 13.27
N ALA A 20 -22.94 -25.62 14.21
CA ALA A 20 -22.28 -26.14 15.38
C ALA A 20 -21.40 -27.37 15.08
N ALA A 21 -20.32 -27.44 15.84
CA ALA A 21 -19.73 -28.63 16.49
C ALA A 21 -19.35 -29.88 15.67
N GLY A 22 -18.06 -30.25 15.82
CA GLY A 22 -17.66 -31.64 16.04
C GLY A 22 -17.15 -32.40 14.81
N GLY A 23 -15.84 -32.42 14.61
CA GLY A 23 -15.18 -33.35 13.70
C GLY A 23 -13.68 -33.38 14.02
N ASP A 24 -13.17 -34.58 14.30
CA ASP A 24 -11.77 -34.95 14.51
C ASP A 24 -10.76 -33.97 13.89
N HIS A 25 -9.86 -33.43 14.73
CA HIS A 25 -8.65 -32.79 14.22
C HIS A 25 -7.77 -33.88 13.59
N ALA A 26 -7.96 -34.12 12.29
CA ALA A 26 -7.02 -34.84 11.46
C ALA A 26 -5.64 -34.19 11.62
N ASP A 27 -4.67 -34.96 12.09
CA ASP A 27 -3.31 -34.51 12.31
C ASP A 27 -2.71 -34.12 10.95
N PRO A 28 -2.43 -32.82 10.70
CA PRO A 28 -1.95 -32.35 9.40
C PRO A 28 -0.60 -32.99 9.04
N ALA A 29 0.15 -33.50 10.02
CA ALA A 29 1.40 -34.21 9.79
C ALA A 29 1.17 -35.61 9.20
N LYS A 30 0.09 -36.31 9.58
CA LYS A 30 -0.25 -37.63 9.01
C LYS A 30 -0.77 -37.49 7.59
N ASP A 31 -1.59 -36.49 7.32
CA ASP A 31 -2.08 -36.21 5.97
C ASP A 31 -0.95 -35.74 5.04
N ALA A 32 0.01 -34.95 5.56
CA ALA A 32 1.21 -34.59 4.83
C ALA A 32 2.10 -35.80 4.53
N ALA A 33 2.27 -36.71 5.49
CA ALA A 33 3.05 -37.94 5.30
C ALA A 33 2.41 -38.88 4.27
N LEU A 34 1.09 -39.05 4.31
CA LEU A 34 0.36 -39.88 3.33
C LEU A 34 0.43 -39.29 1.91
N ARG A 35 0.35 -37.96 1.77
CA ARG A 35 0.54 -37.27 0.49
C ARG A 35 1.99 -37.34 -0.01
N ALA A 36 2.97 -37.31 0.88
CA ALA A 36 4.38 -37.47 0.52
C ALA A 36 4.69 -38.90 0.02
N ILE A 37 4.04 -39.92 0.59
CA ILE A 37 4.17 -41.30 0.12
C ILE A 37 3.46 -41.47 -1.24
N ALA A 38 2.25 -40.90 -1.39
CA ALA A 38 1.49 -40.94 -2.65
C ALA A 38 2.19 -40.23 -3.82
N THR A 39 2.97 -39.18 -3.56
CA THR A 39 3.77 -38.48 -4.59
C THR A 39 5.06 -39.21 -4.94
N ARG A 40 5.60 -40.05 -4.04
CA ARG A 40 6.79 -40.86 -4.30
C ARG A 40 6.50 -42.06 -5.19
N ASP A 41 5.31 -42.66 -5.04
CA ASP A 41 4.87 -43.83 -5.81
C ASP A 41 3.95 -43.46 -6.99
N ALA A 42 3.79 -42.16 -7.28
CA ALA A 42 3.07 -41.70 -8.45
C ALA A 42 3.81 -42.14 -9.73
N PRO A 43 3.11 -42.72 -10.73
CA PRO A 43 3.73 -43.05 -12.01
C PRO A 43 4.28 -41.77 -12.63
N LYS A 44 5.58 -41.76 -12.91
CA LYS A 44 6.27 -40.63 -13.53
C LYS A 44 5.56 -40.29 -14.84
N GLU A 45 4.87 -39.14 -14.87
CA GLU A 45 4.24 -38.67 -16.10
C GLU A 45 5.32 -38.54 -17.17
N VAL A 46 5.09 -39.19 -18.31
CA VAL A 46 5.99 -39.16 -19.46
C VAL A 46 6.04 -37.71 -19.93
N SER A 47 7.18 -37.05 -19.67
CA SER A 47 7.37 -35.66 -20.04
C SER A 47 7.59 -35.56 -21.54
N ALA A 48 7.32 -34.40 -22.15
CA ALA A 48 7.60 -34.17 -23.57
C ALA A 48 9.08 -34.46 -23.95
N GLN A 49 9.98 -34.43 -22.96
CA GLN A 49 11.41 -34.72 -23.11
C GLN A 49 11.68 -36.22 -23.32
N ASP A 50 10.84 -37.10 -22.76
CA ASP A 50 10.94 -38.56 -22.92
C ASP A 50 10.53 -39.01 -24.33
N PHE A 51 9.71 -38.22 -25.04
CA PHE A 51 9.35 -38.47 -26.44
C PHE A 51 10.45 -38.05 -27.43
N VAL A 52 11.15 -36.95 -27.15
CA VAL A 52 12.27 -36.47 -27.99
C VAL A 52 13.47 -37.43 -27.91
N ALA A 53 13.71 -38.06 -26.76
CA ALA A 53 14.80 -39.02 -26.58
C ALA A 53 14.58 -40.37 -27.30
N LYS A 54 13.36 -40.63 -27.79
CA LYS A 54 12.94 -41.93 -28.34
C LYS A 54 12.62 -41.90 -29.84
N GLU A 55 12.71 -40.74 -30.50
CA GLU A 55 12.50 -40.64 -31.95
C GLU A 55 13.69 -41.23 -32.71
N PRO A 56 13.46 -42.12 -33.71
CA PRO A 56 14.51 -42.54 -34.63
C PRO A 56 15.03 -41.32 -35.42
N PRO A 57 16.30 -41.32 -35.88
CA PRO A 57 16.85 -40.19 -36.64
C PRO A 57 15.94 -39.86 -37.82
N LYS A 58 15.50 -38.59 -37.89
CA LYS A 58 14.68 -38.10 -39.01
C LYS A 58 15.49 -38.33 -40.29
N THR A 59 15.01 -39.20 -41.17
CA THR A 59 15.63 -39.46 -42.47
C THR A 59 14.78 -38.83 -43.57
N GLY A 60 15.43 -38.23 -44.57
CA GLY A 60 14.77 -37.56 -45.68
C GLY A 60 14.47 -36.07 -45.43
N TYR A 61 13.43 -35.56 -46.10
CA TYR A 61 13.06 -34.12 -46.17
C TYR A 61 12.99 -33.40 -44.80
N CYS A 62 12.53 -34.09 -43.75
CA CYS A 62 12.40 -33.51 -42.41
C CYS A 62 13.73 -33.13 -41.75
N ALA A 63 14.83 -33.82 -42.07
CA ALA A 63 16.15 -33.48 -41.54
C ALA A 63 16.71 -32.22 -42.20
N ASN A 64 16.54 -32.09 -43.52
CA ASN A 64 17.05 -30.95 -44.29
C ASN A 64 16.34 -29.62 -43.96
N ILE A 65 15.11 -29.68 -43.44
CA ILE A 65 14.32 -28.50 -43.08
C ILE A 65 14.40 -28.18 -41.58
N ALA A 66 14.91 -29.10 -40.75
CA ALA A 66 14.85 -28.98 -39.29
C ALA A 66 15.57 -27.73 -38.77
N ASP A 67 16.78 -27.46 -39.27
CA ASP A 67 17.59 -26.32 -38.85
C ASP A 67 16.96 -25.00 -39.32
N ALA A 68 16.55 -24.92 -40.59
CA ALA A 68 15.86 -23.74 -41.12
C ALA A 68 14.55 -23.44 -40.37
N ALA A 69 13.82 -24.48 -39.94
CA ALA A 69 12.60 -24.34 -39.13
C ALA A 69 12.92 -23.90 -37.69
N ALA A 70 14.03 -24.36 -37.10
CA ALA A 70 14.48 -23.92 -35.78
C ALA A 70 14.92 -22.45 -35.81
N ASP A 71 15.71 -22.06 -36.81
CA ASP A 71 16.17 -20.68 -37.01
C ASP A 71 15.00 -19.72 -37.25
N ALA A 72 14.01 -20.12 -38.06
CA ALA A 72 12.80 -19.33 -38.26
C ALA A 72 12.02 -19.11 -36.94
N ARG A 73 11.96 -20.12 -36.06
CA ARG A 73 11.33 -19.99 -34.74
C ARG A 73 12.11 -19.06 -33.83
N PHE A 74 13.43 -19.19 -33.78
CA PHE A 74 14.27 -18.31 -32.96
C PHE A 74 14.25 -16.86 -33.46
N ALA A 75 14.25 -16.64 -34.77
CA ALA A 75 14.08 -15.32 -35.37
C ALA A 75 12.74 -14.70 -34.94
N TRP A 76 11.64 -15.44 -35.07
CA TRP A 76 10.32 -14.99 -34.63
C TRP A 76 10.27 -14.72 -33.12
N GLN A 77 10.82 -15.59 -32.28
CA GLN A 77 10.88 -15.38 -30.83
C GLN A 77 11.67 -14.13 -30.46
N LYS A 78 12.79 -13.89 -31.14
CA LYS A 78 13.62 -12.69 -30.95
C LYS A 78 12.86 -11.42 -31.32
N GLU A 79 12.12 -11.44 -32.43
CA GLU A 79 11.27 -10.31 -32.84
C GLU A 79 10.16 -10.04 -31.81
N GLN A 80 9.52 -11.09 -31.31
CA GLN A 80 8.48 -10.96 -30.27
C GLN A 80 9.04 -10.41 -28.96
N LEU A 81 10.23 -10.87 -28.53
CA LEU A 81 10.91 -10.33 -27.34
C LEU A 81 11.27 -8.86 -27.53
N ALA A 82 11.83 -8.50 -28.69
CA ALA A 82 12.17 -7.11 -29.00
C ALA A 82 10.92 -6.20 -29.06
N ALA A 83 9.79 -6.73 -29.54
CA ALA A 83 8.52 -6.00 -29.52
C ALA A 83 8.01 -5.77 -28.09
N MET A 84 8.10 -6.79 -27.23
CA MET A 84 7.70 -6.68 -25.83
C MET A 84 8.62 -5.74 -25.04
N GLU A 85 9.93 -5.81 -25.26
CA GLU A 85 10.92 -4.91 -24.66
C GLU A 85 10.59 -3.45 -24.97
N LYS A 86 10.34 -3.12 -26.25
CA LYS A 86 9.90 -1.78 -26.66
C LYS A 86 8.60 -1.34 -25.99
N GLN A 87 7.62 -2.24 -25.85
CA GLN A 87 6.37 -1.92 -25.16
C GLN A 87 6.58 -1.66 -23.67
N VAL A 88 7.49 -2.37 -23.03
CA VAL A 88 7.85 -2.18 -21.63
C VAL A 88 8.57 -0.84 -21.45
N GLU A 89 9.58 -0.55 -22.29
CA GLU A 89 10.30 0.73 -22.29
C GLU A 89 9.36 1.92 -22.46
N GLU A 90 8.42 1.83 -23.41
CA GLU A 90 7.43 2.89 -23.64
C GLU A 90 6.53 3.10 -22.41
N ARG A 91 6.07 2.02 -21.78
CA ARG A 91 5.27 2.11 -20.55
C ARG A 91 6.07 2.69 -19.38
N ILE A 92 7.33 2.32 -19.23
CA ILE A 92 8.22 2.87 -18.21
C ILE A 92 8.35 4.38 -18.42
N ARG A 93 8.63 4.81 -19.66
CA ARG A 93 8.76 6.24 -19.99
C ARG A 93 7.50 7.03 -19.62
N LEU A 94 6.31 6.52 -19.98
CA LEU A 94 5.04 7.16 -19.64
C LEU A 94 4.79 7.23 -18.13
N LEU A 95 5.15 6.18 -17.39
CA LEU A 95 5.03 6.16 -15.94
C LEU A 95 6.00 7.13 -15.27
N GLU A 96 7.23 7.24 -15.76
CA GLU A 96 8.23 8.18 -15.26
C GLU A 96 7.84 9.63 -15.52
N GLU A 97 7.27 9.93 -16.69
CA GLU A 97 6.72 11.26 -17.01
C GLU A 97 5.59 11.63 -16.03
N LYS A 98 4.63 10.73 -15.84
CA LYS A 98 3.54 10.96 -14.88
C LYS A 98 4.08 11.13 -13.46
N ARG A 99 5.04 10.29 -13.06
CA ARG A 99 5.69 10.39 -11.74
C ARG A 99 6.36 11.75 -11.57
N ALA A 100 7.11 12.23 -12.55
CA ALA A 100 7.77 13.53 -12.50
C ALA A 100 6.76 14.69 -12.40
N GLU A 101 5.66 14.63 -13.16
CA GLU A 101 4.55 15.58 -13.03
C GLU A 101 3.98 15.59 -11.60
N TYR A 102 3.69 14.41 -11.06
CA TYR A 102 3.15 14.28 -9.69
C TYR A 102 4.12 14.79 -8.64
N GLU A 103 5.40 14.45 -8.73
CA GLU A 103 6.43 14.92 -7.80
C GLU A 103 6.58 16.45 -7.86
N ALA A 104 6.51 17.06 -9.04
CA ALA A 104 6.54 18.52 -9.19
C ALA A 104 5.32 19.18 -8.53
N TRP A 105 4.12 18.62 -8.71
CA TRP A 105 2.91 19.13 -8.05
C TRP A 105 2.94 18.94 -6.53
N LEU A 106 3.42 17.79 -6.05
CA LEU A 106 3.60 17.52 -4.62
C LEU A 106 4.59 18.50 -3.99
N LYS A 107 5.72 18.76 -4.66
CA LYS A 107 6.70 19.74 -4.19
C LYS A 107 6.07 21.12 -4.04
N ARG A 108 5.34 21.60 -5.07
CA ARG A 108 4.66 22.89 -5.02
C ARG A 108 3.62 22.96 -3.89
N ARG A 109 2.85 21.89 -3.68
CA ARG A 109 1.88 21.80 -2.58
C ARG A 109 2.59 21.86 -1.23
N ASN A 110 3.66 21.10 -1.04
CA ASN A 110 4.41 21.05 0.21
C ASN A 110 5.08 22.39 0.51
N GLU A 111 5.63 23.06 -0.49
CA GLU A 111 6.17 24.42 -0.35
C GLU A 111 5.09 25.44 0.05
N PHE A 112 3.88 25.32 -0.51
CA PHE A 112 2.76 26.17 -0.13
C PHE A 112 2.32 25.91 1.32
N LEU A 113 2.18 24.64 1.71
CA LEU A 113 1.83 24.26 3.09
C LEU A 113 2.89 24.73 4.09
N ALA A 114 4.17 24.56 3.77
CA ALA A 114 5.27 25.02 4.63
C ALA A 114 5.22 26.54 4.86
N LYS A 115 4.95 27.33 3.81
CA LYS A 115 4.80 28.79 3.94
C LYS A 115 3.57 29.19 4.74
N ALA A 116 2.45 28.48 4.55
CA ALA A 116 1.25 28.71 5.33
C ALA A 116 1.50 28.41 6.82
N ASP A 117 2.10 27.26 7.13
CA ASP A 117 2.48 26.87 8.48
C ASP A 117 3.43 27.89 9.12
N GLU A 118 4.48 28.30 8.40
CA GLU A 118 5.43 29.31 8.88
C GLU A 118 4.74 30.64 9.19
N SER A 119 3.79 31.08 8.35
CA SER A 119 3.05 32.32 8.57
C SER A 119 2.19 32.27 9.85
N VAL A 120 1.52 31.15 10.10
CA VAL A 120 0.68 30.97 11.31
C VAL A 120 1.55 30.88 12.56
N VAL A 121 2.63 30.09 12.51
CA VAL A 121 3.58 29.98 13.63
C VAL A 121 4.21 31.33 13.94
N ALA A 122 4.56 32.14 12.93
CA ALA A 122 5.12 33.47 13.12
C ALA A 122 4.14 34.45 13.80
N VAL A 123 2.84 34.35 13.50
CA VAL A 123 1.80 35.16 14.16
C VAL A 123 1.73 34.84 15.64
N TYR A 124 1.62 33.56 16.01
CA TYR A 124 1.57 33.14 17.42
C TYR A 124 2.90 33.37 18.15
N ALA A 125 4.04 33.28 17.45
CA ALA A 125 5.34 33.56 18.03
C ALA A 125 5.52 35.02 18.48
N LYS A 126 4.85 35.97 17.80
CA LYS A 126 4.89 37.40 18.11
C LYS A 126 3.71 37.88 18.95
N MET A 127 2.69 37.03 19.11
CA MET A 127 1.51 37.33 19.92
C MET A 127 1.89 37.33 21.41
N ARG A 128 1.22 38.17 22.22
CA ARG A 128 1.41 38.14 23.67
C ARG A 128 0.92 36.78 24.23
N PRO A 129 1.64 36.15 25.18
CA PRO A 129 1.32 34.81 25.66
C PRO A 129 -0.08 34.66 26.24
N ASP A 130 -0.56 35.68 26.97
CA ASP A 130 -1.90 35.74 27.56
C ASP A 130 -3.01 35.74 26.50
N ALA A 131 -2.83 36.54 25.44
CA ALA A 131 -3.77 36.59 24.32
C ALA A 131 -3.77 35.27 23.51
N ALA A 132 -2.59 34.69 23.28
CA ALA A 132 -2.46 33.42 22.58
C ALA A 132 -3.10 32.26 23.36
N ALA A 133 -2.92 32.21 24.68
CA ALA A 133 -3.53 31.21 25.56
C ALA A 133 -5.07 31.19 25.44
N LEU A 134 -5.70 32.37 25.38
CA LEU A 134 -7.15 32.49 25.19
C LEU A 134 -7.62 31.94 23.84
N GLN A 135 -6.87 32.21 22.76
CA GLN A 135 -7.21 31.70 21.42
C GLN A 135 -7.03 30.18 21.33
N ILE A 136 -5.93 29.65 21.88
CA ILE A 136 -5.63 28.21 21.87
C ILE A 136 -6.61 27.44 22.75
N THR A 137 -7.14 28.03 23.81
CA THR A 137 -8.16 27.39 24.66
C THR A 137 -9.43 27.04 23.89
N ASN A 138 -9.83 27.90 22.94
CA ASN A 138 -11.00 27.69 22.08
C ASN A 138 -10.72 26.79 20.87
N MET A 139 -9.47 26.36 20.69
CA MET A 139 -9.06 25.47 19.60
C MET A 139 -9.15 23.99 20.04
N PRO A 140 -9.48 23.07 19.11
CA PRO A 140 -9.44 21.63 19.40
C PRO A 140 -8.03 21.17 19.81
N ASP A 141 -7.97 20.23 20.75
CA ASP A 141 -6.73 19.76 21.40
C ASP A 141 -5.65 19.30 20.42
N GLU A 142 -6.04 18.61 19.33
CA GLU A 142 -5.11 18.13 18.32
C GLU A 142 -4.42 19.30 17.58
N ALA A 143 -5.19 20.28 17.10
CA ALA A 143 -4.66 21.42 16.38
C ALA A 143 -3.84 22.33 17.30
N ALA A 144 -4.30 22.52 18.54
CA ALA A 144 -3.58 23.26 19.57
C ALA A 144 -2.22 22.60 19.87
N ALA A 145 -2.20 21.29 20.08
CA ALA A 145 -0.96 20.55 20.30
C ALA A 145 -0.03 20.61 19.08
N ALA A 146 -0.55 20.47 17.86
CA ALA A 146 0.23 20.59 16.63
C ALA A 146 0.83 22.00 16.45
N LEU A 147 0.09 23.06 16.77
CA LEU A 147 0.62 24.42 16.73
C LEU A 147 1.71 24.64 17.79
N LEU A 148 1.46 24.18 19.02
CA LEU A 148 2.41 24.32 20.13
C LEU A 148 3.72 23.55 19.90
N THR A 149 3.70 22.40 19.20
CA THR A 149 4.94 21.68 18.83
C THR A 149 5.73 22.39 17.74
N LYS A 150 5.10 23.21 16.90
CA LYS A 150 5.77 23.97 15.84
C LYS A 150 6.36 25.29 16.33
N LEU A 151 5.89 25.81 17.48
CA LEU A 151 6.46 26.98 18.14
C LEU A 151 7.80 26.64 18.81
N ASN A 152 8.62 27.67 19.06
CA ASN A 152 9.83 27.48 19.86
C ASN A 152 9.46 27.16 21.32
N ALA A 153 10.33 26.40 22.00
CA ALA A 153 10.07 25.93 23.37
C ALA A 153 9.75 27.06 24.36
N ARG A 154 10.44 28.20 24.26
CA ARG A 154 10.22 29.34 25.17
C ARG A 154 8.82 29.94 25.02
N THR A 155 8.39 30.20 23.79
CA THR A 155 7.06 30.75 23.52
C THR A 155 5.97 29.76 23.89
N ALA A 156 6.13 28.47 23.53
CA ALA A 156 5.16 27.44 23.90
C ALA A 156 5.01 27.31 25.42
N SER A 157 6.11 27.31 26.18
CA SER A 157 6.07 27.29 27.65
C SER A 157 5.40 28.54 28.22
N ALA A 158 5.72 29.73 27.70
CA ALA A 158 5.09 30.97 28.16
C ALA A 158 3.57 30.94 27.94
N ILE A 159 3.10 30.44 26.80
CA ILE A 159 1.66 30.30 26.52
C ILE A 159 1.02 29.30 27.48
N LEU A 160 1.64 28.13 27.69
CA LEU A 160 1.12 27.10 28.61
C LEU A 160 1.03 27.59 30.06
N SER A 161 1.93 28.50 30.49
CA SER A 161 1.89 29.10 31.82
C SER A 161 0.73 30.09 32.03
N GLU A 162 0.20 30.68 30.96
CA GLU A 162 -0.96 31.58 31.00
C GLU A 162 -2.30 30.84 30.87
N MET A 163 -2.28 29.51 30.73
CA MET A 163 -3.46 28.67 30.61
C MET A 163 -3.86 28.04 31.96
N GLU A 164 -5.06 27.48 32.01
CA GLU A 164 -5.48 26.63 33.12
C GLU A 164 -4.61 25.35 33.19
N ALA A 165 -4.20 24.97 34.39
CA ALA A 165 -3.18 23.94 34.61
C ALA A 165 -3.58 22.56 34.07
N ALA A 166 -4.83 22.14 34.23
CA ALA A 166 -5.31 20.86 33.71
C ALA A 166 -5.34 20.85 32.17
N ARG A 167 -5.78 21.95 31.53
CA ARG A 167 -5.74 22.05 30.06
C ARG A 167 -4.32 22.07 29.52
N ALA A 168 -3.41 22.81 30.15
CA ALA A 168 -2.00 22.84 29.77
C ALA A 168 -1.35 21.44 29.85
N ALA A 169 -1.63 20.69 30.91
CA ALA A 169 -1.17 19.31 31.06
C ALA A 169 -1.72 18.37 29.97
N ASN A 170 -3.00 18.52 29.61
CA ASN A 170 -3.62 17.74 28.53
C ASN A 170 -2.98 18.03 27.17
N LEU A 171 -2.74 19.31 26.85
CA LEU A 171 -2.07 19.70 25.62
C LEU A 171 -0.62 19.19 25.59
N ALA A 172 0.12 19.29 26.69
CA ALA A 172 1.48 18.75 26.77
C ALA A 172 1.51 17.22 26.52
N ARG A 173 0.54 16.47 27.05
CA ARG A 173 0.39 15.04 26.73
C ARG A 173 0.11 14.81 25.25
N ALA A 174 -0.84 15.54 24.68
CA ALA A 174 -1.17 15.45 23.26
C ALA A 174 0.03 15.77 22.34
N MET A 175 0.90 16.73 22.72
CA MET A 175 2.15 17.04 22.01
C MET A 175 3.11 15.83 21.98
N THR A 176 3.20 15.07 23.06
CA THR A 176 4.04 13.86 23.10
C THR A 176 3.44 12.68 22.33
N GLU A 177 2.10 12.58 22.32
CA GLU A 177 1.40 11.52 21.61
C GLU A 177 1.40 11.74 20.09
N SER A 178 1.26 12.99 19.63
CA SER A 178 1.26 13.33 18.20
C SER A 178 2.62 13.02 17.54
N GLY A 179 3.73 13.39 18.18
CA GLY A 179 5.08 13.04 17.71
C GLY A 179 5.33 11.53 17.60
N ARG A 180 4.63 10.71 18.40
CA ARG A 180 4.72 9.24 18.32
C ARG A 180 3.90 8.64 17.18
N LYS A 181 2.76 9.25 16.81
CA LYS A 181 1.92 8.82 15.69
C LYS A 181 2.63 9.01 14.35
N ASP A 182 3.32 10.13 14.18
CA ASP A 182 4.09 10.40 12.96
C ASP A 182 5.26 9.41 12.78
N ALA A 183 5.91 9.01 13.87
CA ALA A 183 6.98 8.02 13.85
C ALA A 183 6.51 6.58 13.55
N THR A 184 5.23 6.25 13.75
CA THR A 184 4.69 4.89 13.54
C THR A 184 4.04 4.68 12.16
N ALA A 185 3.78 5.75 11.40
CA ALA A 185 3.21 5.67 10.05
C ALA A 185 4.02 4.85 9.02
N PRO A 186 5.37 4.90 8.95
CA PRO A 186 6.12 4.08 7.99
C PRO A 186 6.25 2.60 8.41
N ALA A 187 6.17 2.29 9.70
CA ALA A 187 6.37 0.93 10.23
C ALA A 187 5.16 -0.01 10.01
N GLN A 188 3.94 0.54 9.89
CA GLN A 188 2.72 -0.25 9.74
C GLN A 188 2.46 -0.67 8.29
N ALA A 189 2.92 0.12 7.31
CA ALA A 189 2.80 -0.21 5.88
C ALA A 189 3.60 -1.48 5.50
N GLN A 190 4.77 -1.69 6.11
CA GLN A 190 5.60 -2.87 5.85
C GLN A 190 5.03 -4.16 6.43
N LYS A 191 4.39 -4.11 7.60
CA LYS A 191 3.75 -5.30 8.21
C LYS A 191 2.55 -5.82 7.43
N LYS A 192 1.84 -4.96 6.67
CA LYS A 192 0.68 -5.35 5.88
C LYS A 192 1.07 -6.08 4.58
N ASN A 193 2.19 -5.71 3.97
CA ASN A 193 2.71 -6.36 2.75
C ASN A 193 3.41 -7.70 2.98
N GLN A 194 3.79 -8.03 4.23
CA GLN A 194 4.42 -9.33 4.56
C GLN A 194 3.41 -10.40 4.99
N ARG A 195 2.10 -10.09 5.00
CA ARG A 195 1.03 -10.97 5.48
C ARG A 195 0.06 -11.38 4.36
N SER A 196 0.47 -11.22 3.10
CA SER A 196 -0.22 -11.67 1.88
C SER A 196 0.68 -12.60 1.10
#